data_AF-A0A379JTF2-F1
#
_entry.id   AF-A0A379JTF2-F1
#
_cell.length_a   1.000
_cell.length_b   1.000
_cell.length_c   1.000
_cell.angle_alpha   90.00
_cell.angle_beta   90.00
_cell.angle_gamma   90.00
#
_symmetry.space_group_name_H-M   'P 1'
#
loop_
_entity.id
_entity.type
_entity.pdbx_description
1 polymer ?
#
loop_
_entity_poly.entity_id
_entity_poly.type
_entity_poly.pdbx_seq_one_letter_code
_entity_poly.pdbx_strand_id
1 'polypeptide(L)'
;MGSLQLRADIRSFCDSLGLLLEAGMPVLDALPRACNAVTNARLRRDFANLAPRVTAGQSLVRAFDGLSFHGKAMLIGVLNTGEATGRPGEALLRFARLQAQQLAASQQALASWAPRLFYLAVAVWMAYGLLSGGGFFPALPAELAGR
;
A
#
# COMPACT_ATOMS: atom_id res chain seq x y z
N MET A 1 4.04 4.23 -11.43
CA MET A 1 4.62 4.37 -10.08
C MET A 1 3.88 5.35 -9.17
N GLY A 2 3.11 6.31 -9.68
CA GLY A 2 2.47 7.34 -8.84
C GLY A 2 1.37 6.88 -7.87
N SER A 3 0.68 5.75 -8.10
CA SER A 3 -0.40 5.27 -7.22
C SER A 3 0.11 4.70 -5.89
N LEU A 4 1.29 4.06 -5.88
CA LEU A 4 1.91 3.53 -4.66
C LEU A 4 2.47 4.66 -3.79
N GLN A 5 3.14 5.64 -4.41
CA GLN A 5 3.63 6.83 -3.72
C GLN A 5 2.48 7.62 -3.09
N LEU A 6 1.38 7.81 -3.82
CA LEU A 6 0.20 8.49 -3.28
C LEU A 6 -0.35 7.78 -2.03
N ARG A 7 -0.47 6.44 -2.07
CA ARG A 7 -0.93 5.66 -0.91
C ARG A 7 0.03 5.76 0.27
N ALA A 8 1.33 5.75 0.01
CA ALA A 8 2.36 5.91 1.03
C ALA A 8 2.30 7.31 1.67
N ASP A 9 2.17 8.37 0.88
CA ASP A 9 2.04 9.74 1.37
C ASP A 9 0.78 9.92 2.24
N ILE A 10 -0.38 9.37 1.81
CA ILE A 10 -1.62 9.41 2.60
C ILE A 10 -1.43 8.70 3.95
N ARG A 11 -0.76 7.54 3.93
CA ARG A 11 -0.43 6.80 5.16
C ARG A 11 0.48 7.64 6.06
N SER A 12 1.58 8.18 5.54
CA SER A 12 2.54 8.97 6.31
C SER A 12 1.91 10.23 6.90
N PHE A 13 1.01 10.88 6.16
CA PHE A 13 0.22 12.00 6.66
C PHE A 13 -0.68 11.60 7.84
N CYS A 14 -1.48 10.53 7.68
CA CYS A 14 -2.38 10.07 8.74
C CYS A 14 -1.61 9.57 9.97
N ASP A 15 -0.49 8.87 9.76
CA ASP A 15 0.37 8.38 10.84
C ASP A 15 0.98 9.56 11.61
N SER A 16 1.54 10.54 10.90
CA SER A 16 2.11 11.76 11.51
C SER A 16 1.05 12.56 12.26
N LEU A 17 -0.12 12.80 11.64
CA LEU A 17 -1.22 13.52 12.28
C LEU A 17 -1.71 12.77 13.51
N GLY A 18 -1.89 11.45 13.40
CA GLY A 18 -2.29 10.58 14.50
C GLY A 18 -1.33 10.67 15.68
N LEU A 19 -0.02 10.52 15.43
CA LEU A 19 1.01 10.63 16.48
C LEU A 19 1.01 11.99 17.17
N LEU A 20 0.86 13.08 16.42
CA LEU A 20 0.81 14.43 16.99
C LEU A 20 -0.44 14.63 17.86
N LEU A 21 -1.60 14.16 17.41
CA LEU A 21 -2.84 14.22 18.20
C LEU A 21 -2.77 13.37 19.47
N GLU A 22 -2.20 12.16 19.39
CA GLU A 22 -1.99 11.30 20.55
C GLU A 22 -0.95 11.87 21.53
N ALA A 23 -0.01 12.69 21.04
CA ALA A 23 0.90 13.47 21.88
C ALA A 23 0.23 14.69 22.55
N GLY A 24 -1.09 14.88 22.37
CA GLY A 24 -1.86 15.98 22.95
C GLY A 24 -1.75 17.29 22.17
N MET A 25 -1.20 17.27 20.95
CA MET A 25 -1.10 18.47 20.12
C MET A 25 -2.48 18.91 19.62
N PRO A 26 -2.82 20.21 19.70
CA PRO A 26 -4.04 20.73 19.09
C PRO A 26 -4.09 20.43 17.58
N VAL A 27 -5.26 20.05 17.08
CA VAL A 27 -5.44 19.63 15.68
C VAL A 27 -5.00 20.69 14.66
N LEU A 28 -5.22 21.96 14.97
CA LEU A 28 -4.85 23.09 14.11
C LEU A 28 -3.33 23.25 13.98
N ASP A 29 -2.57 22.88 15.02
CA ASP A 29 -1.10 22.88 15.00
C ASP A 29 -0.54 21.60 14.37
N ALA A 30 -1.24 20.48 14.53
CA ALA A 30 -0.83 19.18 14.03
C ALA A 30 -0.99 19.05 12.51
N LEU A 31 -2.08 19.57 11.93
CA LEU A 31 -2.36 19.52 10.49
C LEU A 31 -1.23 20.06 9.58
N PRO A 32 -0.70 21.28 9.78
CA PRO A 32 0.39 21.79 8.94
C PRO A 32 1.68 21.00 9.13
N ARG A 33 1.94 20.47 10.33
CA ARG A 33 3.12 19.63 10.60
C ARG A 33 3.03 18.27 9.91
N ALA A 34 1.86 17.64 9.96
CA ALA A 34 1.61 16.38 9.27
C ALA A 34 1.76 16.51 7.74
N CYS A 35 1.45 17.67 7.16
CA CYS A 35 1.65 17.92 5.73
C CYS A 35 3.12 17.80 5.28
N ASN A 36 4.09 17.96 6.19
CA ASN A 36 5.51 17.80 5.87
C ASN A 36 5.89 16.34 5.58
N ALA A 37 5.08 15.37 6.03
CA ALA A 37 5.28 13.96 5.74
C ALA A 37 4.86 13.57 4.30
N VAL A 38 4.25 14.50 3.55
CA VAL A 38 3.74 14.27 2.19
C VAL A 38 4.76 14.74 1.16
N THR A 39 5.26 13.80 0.35
CA THR A 39 6.22 14.10 -0.70
C THR A 39 5.54 14.67 -1.95
N ASN A 40 4.36 14.17 -2.31
CA ASN A 40 3.61 14.62 -3.48
C ASN A 40 3.04 16.04 -3.31
N ALA A 41 3.52 16.98 -4.13
CA ALA A 41 3.12 18.39 -4.06
C ALA A 41 1.64 18.68 -4.37
N ARG A 42 0.95 17.81 -5.12
CA ARG A 42 -0.50 17.93 -5.36
C ARG A 42 -1.25 17.52 -4.10
N LEU A 43 -0.94 16.35 -3.56
CA LEU A 43 -1.58 15.85 -2.35
C LEU A 43 -1.31 16.75 -1.13
N ARG A 44 -0.09 17.30 -1.02
CA ARG A 44 0.25 18.26 0.04
C ARG A 44 -0.62 19.51 -0.03
N ARG A 45 -0.92 20.02 -1.24
CA ARG A 45 -1.86 21.15 -1.41
C ARG A 45 -3.28 20.77 -1.02
N ASP A 46 -3.73 19.58 -1.40
CA ASP A 46 -5.06 19.08 -1.04
C ASP A 46 -5.20 18.96 0.49
N PHE A 47 -4.19 18.43 1.19
CA PHE A 47 -4.20 18.32 2.66
C PHE A 47 -3.97 19.64 3.39
N ALA A 48 -3.24 20.60 2.80
CA ALA A 48 -3.12 21.94 3.37
C ALA A 48 -4.48 22.65 3.51
N ASN A 49 -5.46 22.29 2.67
CA ASN A 49 -6.84 22.81 2.77
C ASN A 49 -7.63 22.22 3.95
N LEU A 50 -7.11 21.23 4.69
CA LEU A 50 -7.79 20.68 5.85
C LEU A 50 -7.79 21.67 7.03
N ALA A 51 -6.64 22.30 7.30
CA ALA A 51 -6.50 23.28 8.39
C ALA A 51 -7.56 24.40 8.34
N PRO A 52 -7.73 25.16 7.23
CA PRO A 52 -8.72 26.23 7.18
C PRO A 52 -10.16 25.72 7.32
N ARG A 53 -10.46 24.50 6.88
CA ARG A 53 -11.80 23.89 7.04
C ARG A 53 -12.11 23.55 8.48
N VAL A 54 -11.13 23.01 9.20
CA VAL A 54 -11.27 22.72 10.64
C VAL A 54 -11.33 24.02 11.45
N THR A 55 -10.54 25.04 11.09
CA THR A 55 -10.64 26.38 11.69
C THR A 55 -12.02 27.00 11.48
N ALA A 56 -12.68 26.74 10.34
CA ALA A 56 -14.05 27.17 10.07
C ALA A 56 -15.13 26.35 10.82
N GLY A 57 -14.73 25.44 11.73
CA GLY A 57 -15.64 24.65 12.55
C GLY A 57 -16.14 23.36 11.91
N GLN A 58 -15.57 22.94 10.77
CA GLN A 58 -15.88 21.62 10.22
C GLN A 58 -15.19 20.52 11.05
N SER A 59 -15.89 19.41 11.25
CA SER A 59 -15.28 18.21 11.81
C SER A 59 -14.20 17.67 10.89
N LEU A 60 -13.23 16.92 11.43
CA LEU A 60 -12.17 16.29 10.64
C LEU A 60 -12.76 15.38 9.56
N VAL A 61 -13.80 14.60 9.87
CA VAL A 61 -14.49 13.76 8.87
C VAL A 61 -14.96 14.58 7.68
N ARG A 62 -15.67 15.70 7.92
CA ARG A 62 -16.14 16.58 6.84
C ARG A 62 -15.00 17.26 6.10
N ALA A 63 -13.93 17.64 6.81
CA ALA A 63 -12.74 18.21 6.20
C ALA A 63 -12.08 17.24 5.21
N PHE A 64 -12.00 15.95 5.53
CA PHE A 64 -11.52 14.93 4.60
C PHE A 64 -12.52 14.58 3.49
N ASP A 65 -13.83 14.76 3.73
CA ASP A 65 -14.85 14.38 2.75
C ASP A 65 -14.83 15.24 1.47
N GLY A 66 -14.30 16.47 1.53
CA GLY A 66 -14.11 17.26 0.30
C GLY A 66 -12.90 16.84 -0.55
N LEU A 67 -12.12 15.87 -0.11
CA LEU A 67 -10.94 15.37 -0.82
C LEU A 67 -11.25 14.08 -1.57
N SER A 68 -10.56 13.86 -2.69
CA SER A 68 -10.70 12.67 -3.53
C SER A 68 -9.38 11.92 -3.60
N PHE A 69 -9.30 10.78 -2.90
CA PHE A 69 -8.11 9.93 -2.90
C PHE A 69 -8.46 8.45 -2.62
N HIS A 70 -7.51 7.57 -2.90
CA HIS A 70 -7.67 6.13 -2.71
C HIS A 70 -7.74 5.77 -1.22
N GLY A 71 -8.76 5.02 -0.80
CA GLY A 71 -8.96 4.68 0.62
C GLY A 71 -9.73 5.73 1.42
N LYS A 72 -10.28 6.77 0.78
CA LYS A 72 -11.14 7.78 1.42
C LYS A 72 -12.29 7.17 2.24
N ALA A 73 -13.06 6.25 1.65
CA ALA A 73 -14.20 5.63 2.33
C ALA A 73 -13.78 4.91 3.63
N MET A 74 -12.62 4.27 3.60
CA MET A 74 -12.03 3.63 4.76
C MET A 74 -11.57 4.64 5.81
N LEU A 75 -10.87 5.70 5.40
CA LEU A 75 -10.48 6.78 6.31
C LEU A 75 -11.70 7.39 6.99
N ILE A 76 -12.72 7.78 6.21
CA ILE A 76 -13.97 8.34 6.72
C ILE A 76 -14.61 7.38 7.72
N GLY A 77 -14.69 6.08 7.41
CA GLY A 77 -15.27 5.10 8.33
C GLY A 77 -14.58 5.06 9.68
N VAL A 78 -13.24 4.94 9.70
CA VAL A 78 -12.49 4.86 10.97
C VAL A 78 -12.49 6.20 11.71
N LEU A 79 -12.33 7.30 10.97
CA LEU A 79 -12.29 8.65 11.53
C LEU A 79 -13.65 9.09 12.07
N ASN A 80 -14.76 8.66 11.47
CA ASN A 80 -16.11 8.93 11.97
C ASN A 80 -16.34 8.27 13.33
N THR A 81 -15.91 7.01 13.50
CA THR A 81 -15.93 6.36 14.81
C THR A 81 -14.99 7.06 15.80
N GLY A 82 -13.80 7.48 15.34
CA GLY A 82 -12.82 8.19 16.17
C GLY A 82 -13.30 9.56 16.65
N GLU A 83 -13.88 10.38 15.77
CA GLU A 83 -14.46 11.68 16.16
C GLU A 83 -15.62 11.49 17.14
N ALA A 84 -16.50 10.51 16.91
CA ALA A 84 -17.63 10.24 17.80
C ALA A 84 -17.20 9.81 19.22
N THR A 85 -16.04 9.15 19.37
CA THR A 85 -15.49 8.74 20.66
C THR A 85 -14.46 9.71 21.23
N GLY A 86 -14.21 10.86 20.56
CA GLY A 86 -13.20 11.84 20.98
C GLY A 86 -11.76 11.36 20.79
N ARG A 87 -11.53 10.36 19.95
CA ARG A 87 -10.23 9.71 19.69
C ARG A 87 -9.86 9.72 18.19
N PRO A 88 -9.77 10.90 17.54
CA PRO A 88 -9.38 10.99 16.13
C PRO A 88 -7.92 10.58 15.87
N GLY A 89 -7.01 10.76 16.85
CA GLY A 89 -5.61 10.34 16.74
C GLY A 89 -5.47 8.82 16.60
N GLU A 90 -6.05 8.05 17.54
CA GLU A 90 -6.14 6.59 17.46
C GLU A 90 -6.75 6.11 16.13
N ALA A 91 -7.80 6.79 15.65
CA ALA A 91 -8.45 6.44 14.38
C ALA A 91 -7.52 6.63 13.17
N LEU A 92 -6.76 7.72 13.12
CA LEU A 92 -5.78 7.99 12.06
C LEU A 92 -4.63 6.97 12.07
N LEU A 93 -4.12 6.63 13.26
CA LEU A 93 -3.11 5.57 13.42
C LEU A 93 -3.64 4.21 12.99
N ARG A 94 -4.89 3.90 13.35
CA ARG A 94 -5.57 2.66 12.92
C ARG A 94 -5.70 2.62 11.39
N PHE A 95 -6.10 3.71 10.75
CA PHE A 95 -6.13 3.79 9.29
C PHE A 95 -4.74 3.58 8.68
N ALA A 96 -3.70 4.21 9.21
CA ALA A 96 -2.32 4.04 8.73
C ALA A 96 -1.83 2.59 8.83
N ARG A 97 -2.16 1.89 9.93
CA ARG A 97 -1.86 0.46 10.10
C ARG A 97 -2.61 -0.42 9.10
N LEU A 98 -3.90 -0.16 8.88
CA LEU A 98 -4.69 -0.94 7.93
C LEU A 98 -4.20 -0.77 6.48
N GLN A 99 -3.80 0.45 6.08
CA GLN A 99 -3.16 0.68 4.78
C GLN A 99 -1.82 -0.06 4.66
N ALA A 100 -1.01 -0.11 5.73
CA ALA A 100 0.23 -0.87 5.75
C ALA A 100 -0.01 -2.37 5.53
N GLN A 101 -1.02 -2.93 6.20
CA GLN A 101 -1.42 -4.33 6.06
C GLN A 101 -1.90 -4.66 4.64
N GLN A 102 -2.70 -3.78 4.02
CA GLN A 102 -3.13 -3.97 2.62
C GLN A 102 -1.94 -3.97 1.65
N LEU A 103 -0.98 -3.07 1.86
CA LEU A 103 0.26 -3.06 1.06
C LEU A 103 1.07 -4.34 1.24
N ALA A 104 1.25 -4.80 2.48
CA ALA A 104 1.97 -6.04 2.77
C ALA A 104 1.28 -7.27 2.15
N ALA A 105 -0.04 -7.36 2.26
CA ALA A 105 -0.82 -8.43 1.63
C ALA A 105 -0.70 -8.43 0.10
N SER A 106 -0.71 -7.25 -0.52
CA SER A 106 -0.52 -7.13 -1.97
C SER A 106 0.87 -7.60 -2.43
N GLN A 107 1.92 -7.33 -1.63
CA GLN A 107 3.27 -7.80 -1.91
C GLN A 107 3.39 -9.32 -1.73
N GLN A 108 2.78 -9.88 -0.69
CA GLN A 108 2.77 -11.34 -0.46
C GLN A 108 2.02 -12.08 -1.56
N ALA A 109 0.90 -11.54 -2.06
CA ALA A 109 0.18 -12.10 -3.20
C ALA A 109 1.07 -12.14 -4.46
N LEU A 110 1.82 -11.06 -4.71
CA LEU A 110 2.84 -10.97 -5.76
C LEU A 110 4.13 -11.76 -5.47
N ALA A 111 4.35 -12.29 -4.27
CA ALA A 111 5.41 -13.26 -4.05
C ALA A 111 4.91 -14.67 -4.37
N SER A 112 3.65 -14.95 -4.04
CA SER A 112 3.05 -16.29 -4.16
C SER A 112 2.87 -16.79 -5.59
N TRP A 113 2.71 -15.89 -6.57
CA TRP A 113 2.59 -16.24 -7.99
C TRP A 113 3.92 -16.57 -8.68
N ALA A 114 5.05 -16.06 -8.16
CA ALA A 114 6.34 -16.15 -8.84
C ALA A 114 6.83 -17.60 -8.96
N PRO A 115 6.74 -18.46 -7.92
CA PRO A 115 7.07 -19.87 -8.06
C PRO A 115 6.20 -20.59 -9.10
N ARG A 116 4.90 -20.26 -9.17
CA ARG A 116 3.96 -20.93 -10.09
C ARG A 116 4.30 -20.64 -11.56
N LEU A 117 4.63 -19.39 -11.87
CA LEU A 117 5.08 -19.00 -13.21
C LEU A 117 6.41 -19.65 -13.57
N PHE A 118 7.33 -19.77 -12.60
CA PHE A 118 8.60 -20.45 -12.80
C PHE A 118 8.42 -21.93 -13.15
N TYR A 119 7.58 -22.67 -12.39
CA TYR A 119 7.28 -24.07 -12.70
C TYR A 119 6.63 -24.25 -14.07
N LEU A 120 5.70 -23.36 -14.46
CA LEU A 120 5.09 -23.37 -15.79
C LEU A 120 6.14 -23.14 -16.89
N ALA A 121 7.03 -22.17 -16.72
CA ALA A 121 8.08 -21.89 -17.68
C ALA A 121 9.04 -23.08 -17.87
N VAL A 122 9.46 -23.72 -16.77
CA VAL A 122 10.31 -24.92 -16.82
C VAL A 122 9.59 -26.09 -17.50
N ALA A 123 8.31 -26.31 -17.21
CA ALA A 123 7.51 -27.37 -17.84
C ALA A 123 7.37 -27.16 -19.35
N VAL A 124 7.09 -25.93 -19.79
CA VAL A 124 7.02 -25.58 -21.22
C VAL A 124 8.36 -25.76 -21.91
N TRP A 125 9.46 -25.33 -21.27
CA TRP A 125 10.82 -25.50 -21.81
C TRP A 125 11.20 -26.98 -21.97
N MET A 126 10.89 -27.81 -20.98
CA MET A 126 11.10 -29.27 -21.02
C MET A 126 10.29 -29.92 -22.15
N ALA A 127 9.00 -29.59 -22.27
CA ALA A 127 8.14 -30.13 -23.32
C ALA A 127 8.61 -29.73 -24.73
N TYR A 128 9.06 -28.48 -24.88
CA TYR A 128 9.65 -27.99 -26.13
C TYR A 128 10.95 -28.74 -26.49
N GLY A 129 11.84 -28.95 -25.51
CA GLY A 129 13.08 -29.72 -25.70
C GLY A 129 12.83 -31.17 -26.10
N LEU A 130 11.76 -31.79 -25.57
CA LEU A 130 11.35 -33.13 -25.94
C LEU A 130 10.78 -33.19 -27.37
N LEU A 131 9.92 -32.25 -27.75
CA LEU A 131 9.27 -32.21 -29.08
C LEU A 131 10.23 -31.85 -30.22
N SER A 132 11.24 -31.03 -29.95
CA SER A 132 12.25 -30.61 -30.94
C SER A 132 13.34 -31.66 -31.21
N GLY A 133 13.28 -32.83 -30.53
CA GLY A 133 14.21 -33.94 -30.78
C GLY A 133 15.59 -33.78 -30.13
N GLY A 134 15.82 -32.73 -29.34
CA GLY A 134 17.03 -32.53 -28.53
C GLY A 134 17.04 -33.29 -27.21
N GLY A 135 16.17 -34.31 -27.09
CA GLY A 135 16.08 -35.17 -25.92
C GLY A 135 17.44 -35.77 -25.62
N PHE A 136 17.91 -35.54 -24.40
CA PHE A 136 19.10 -36.14 -23.79
C PHE A 136 19.10 -37.66 -23.99
N PHE A 137 19.64 -38.14 -25.11
CA PHE A 137 20.07 -39.51 -25.26
C PHE A 137 21.46 -39.58 -24.64
N PRO A 138 21.65 -40.18 -23.45
CA PRO A 138 22.99 -40.62 -23.07
C PRO A 138 23.45 -41.56 -24.19
N ALA A 139 24.52 -41.18 -24.90
CA ALA A 139 25.15 -42.06 -25.86
C ALA A 139 25.46 -43.37 -25.13
N LEU A 140 24.82 -44.47 -25.56
CA LEU A 140 25.12 -45.79 -25.02
C LEU A 140 26.63 -46.00 -25.16
N PRO A 141 27.36 -46.33 -24.08
CA PRO A 141 28.76 -46.68 -24.20
C PRO A 141 28.89 -47.82 -25.22
N ALA A 142 29.81 -47.66 -26.18
CA ALA A 142 29.99 -48.57 -27.31
C ALA A 142 30.26 -50.04 -26.89
N GLU A 143 30.57 -50.27 -25.61
CA GLU A 143 30.74 -51.57 -24.96
C GLU A 143 29.51 -52.49 -24.99
N LEU A 144 28.29 -51.96 -25.22
CA LEU A 144 27.05 -52.77 -25.28
C LEU A 144 26.50 -52.97 -26.70
N ALA A 145 27.16 -52.44 -27.73
CA ALA A 145 26.67 -52.45 -29.11
C ALA A 145 27.30 -53.55 -30.01
N GLY A 146 28.10 -54.47 -29.46
CA GLY A 146 28.74 -55.51 -30.26
C GLY A 146 29.20 -56.73 -29.50
N ARG A 147 28.34 -57.75 -29.43
CA ARG A 147 28.69 -59.16 -29.56
C ARG A 147 27.57 -59.90 -30.27
#